data_AF-A0A537ZEJ0-F1
#
_entry.id   AF-A0A537ZEJ0-F1
#
_cell.length_a   1.000
_cell.length_b   1.000
_cell.length_c   1.000
_cell.angle_alpha   90.00
_cell.angle_beta   90.00
_cell.angle_gamma   90.00
#
_symmetry.space_group_name_H-M   'P 1'
#
loop_
_entity.id
_entity.type
_entity.pdbx_description
1 polymer ?
#
loop_
_entity_poly.entity_id
_entity_poly.type
_entity_poly.pdbx_seq_one_letter_code
_entity_poly.pdbx_strand_id
1 'polypeptide(L)'
;MAGARTSAEGHAHAAEVAREIGCAPDDVETVAALLELGVPTRAMRRALERGRLEDAIFDAVLDPERAQRTVTPAEIEARGGLPVAEIQLLMQTAGLPPPAPDEPSFTEEETELFLEVARLREIWTPELGLQVSRVAGRSLARIAHTQVQLFRLYVEPRLRAESGDTLASLPEVHWAFERLLPLATPYLMSLHRRLFEKELTEIAVREAEARSGGEALPGAAEVAILFCDLKDFTAYAEREGEGAALEAIEALASIVTEECRNDGRIVKGLGDGYMLSFSDPHHAVDTGWRVIERRRESDGPGIHASLHQGVAIAHDGDYFGTVVNVAARILGAARRDELMATEVVAEATPEFDWQHAGGSYIRGVPETIDLYKLVGPRG
;
A
#
# COMPACT_ATOMS: atom_id res chain seq x y z
N MET A 1 25.83 29.66 -13.81
CA MET A 1 26.19 31.01 -13.30
C MET A 1 25.16 32.03 -13.73
N ALA A 2 24.12 32.22 -12.92
CA ALA A 2 23.31 33.44 -12.88
C ALA A 2 22.65 33.50 -11.50
N GLY A 3 23.45 33.82 -10.47
CA GLY A 3 22.92 34.11 -9.14
C GLY A 3 22.12 35.41 -9.23
N ALA A 4 20.81 35.31 -9.08
CA ALA A 4 19.94 36.46 -8.98
C ALA A 4 20.37 37.27 -7.75
N ARG A 5 20.90 38.47 -7.99
CA ARG A 5 21.00 39.49 -6.95
C ARG A 5 19.56 39.89 -6.65
N THR A 6 19.00 39.42 -5.55
CA THR A 6 17.80 39.98 -4.96
C THR A 6 17.99 41.50 -4.90
N SER A 7 17.09 42.28 -5.51
CA SER A 7 17.23 43.73 -5.51
C SER A 7 17.23 44.23 -4.05
N ALA A 8 17.86 45.37 -3.76
CA ALA A 8 17.87 45.93 -2.40
C ALA A 8 16.46 46.10 -1.81
N GLU A 9 15.47 46.34 -2.68
CA GLU A 9 14.04 46.38 -2.33
C GLU A 9 13.48 45.01 -1.95
N GLY A 10 13.84 43.94 -2.69
CA GLY A 10 13.43 42.57 -2.38
C GLY A 10 13.98 42.07 -1.04
N HIS A 11 15.24 42.40 -0.73
CA HIS A 11 15.84 42.04 0.57
C HIS A 11 15.20 42.81 1.74
N ALA A 12 14.87 44.09 1.55
CA ALA A 12 14.16 44.88 2.56
C ALA A 12 12.76 44.32 2.85
N HIS A 13 12.04 43.90 1.80
CA HIS A 13 10.74 43.26 1.93
C HIS A 13 10.85 41.91 2.67
N ALA A 14 11.82 41.07 2.32
CA ALA A 14 12.07 39.80 3.01
C ALA A 14 12.37 40.01 4.51
N ALA A 15 13.15 41.03 4.87
CA ALA A 15 13.44 41.37 6.26
C ALA A 15 12.21 41.90 7.03
N GLU A 16 11.26 42.53 6.36
CA GLU A 16 9.97 42.90 6.94
C GLU A 16 9.11 41.66 7.20
N VAL A 17 8.96 40.80 6.20
CA VAL A 17 8.21 39.54 6.32
C VAL A 17 8.79 38.64 7.40
N ALA A 18 10.12 38.50 7.46
CA ALA A 18 10.82 37.72 8.49
C ALA A 18 10.49 38.23 9.91
N ARG A 19 10.44 39.55 10.12
CA ARG A 19 10.03 40.15 11.41
C ARG A 19 8.56 39.91 11.71
N GLU A 20 7.69 39.98 10.71
CA GLU A 20 6.25 39.75 10.87
C GLU A 20 5.95 38.31 11.34
N ILE A 21 6.64 37.33 10.75
CA ILE A 21 6.42 35.91 11.08
C ILE A 21 7.28 35.42 12.26
N GLY A 22 8.15 36.26 12.82
CA GLY A 22 8.95 35.94 14.01
C GLY A 22 10.18 35.08 13.72
N CYS A 23 10.75 35.16 12.52
CA CYS A 23 11.98 34.47 12.13
C CYS A 23 13.24 35.08 12.80
N ALA A 24 14.32 34.30 12.84
CA ALA A 24 15.62 34.79 13.24
C ALA A 24 16.22 35.71 12.16
N PRO A 25 17.13 36.63 12.51
CA PRO A 25 17.81 37.49 11.52
C PRO A 25 18.53 36.72 10.41
N ASP A 26 18.99 35.50 10.71
CA ASP A 26 19.71 34.64 9.76
C ASP A 26 18.77 33.99 8.72
N ASP A 27 17.45 33.98 8.95
CA ASP A 27 16.46 33.38 8.04
C ASP A 27 16.05 34.31 6.89
N VAL A 28 16.51 35.56 6.86
CA VAL A 28 16.09 36.56 5.86
C VAL A 28 16.40 36.11 4.43
N GLU A 29 17.53 35.42 4.22
CA GLU A 29 17.87 34.86 2.91
C GLU A 29 16.92 33.73 2.50
N THR A 30 16.53 32.86 3.44
CA THR A 30 15.50 31.83 3.24
C THR A 30 14.15 32.43 2.93
N VAL A 31 13.72 33.45 3.68
CA VAL A 31 12.47 34.18 3.41
C VAL A 31 12.51 34.81 2.01
N ALA A 32 13.63 35.42 1.62
CA ALA A 32 13.78 36.00 0.29
C ALA A 32 13.63 34.94 -0.81
N ALA A 33 14.30 33.79 -0.69
CA ALA A 33 14.19 32.69 -1.65
C ALA A 33 12.77 32.12 -1.72
N LEU A 34 12.09 31.96 -0.58
CA LEU A 34 10.70 31.49 -0.54
C LEU A 34 9.74 32.49 -1.20
N LEU A 35 9.94 33.80 -0.99
CA LEU A 35 9.15 34.83 -1.66
C LEU A 35 9.38 34.85 -3.18
N GLU A 36 10.62 34.66 -3.63
CA GLU A 36 10.95 34.52 -5.06
C GLU A 36 10.25 33.30 -5.70
N LEU A 37 10.05 32.22 -4.92
CA LEU A 37 9.28 31.04 -5.33
C LEU A 37 7.75 31.24 -5.21
N GLY A 38 7.27 32.42 -4.82
CA GLY A 38 5.85 32.70 -4.65
C GLY A 38 5.20 32.03 -3.44
N VAL A 39 5.99 31.57 -2.48
CA VAL A 39 5.49 30.95 -1.24
C VAL A 39 4.79 32.02 -0.39
N PRO A 40 3.52 31.82 0.01
CA PRO A 40 2.79 32.83 0.77
C PRO A 40 3.24 32.88 2.23
N THR A 41 3.20 34.06 2.85
CA THR A 41 3.59 34.29 4.26
C THR A 41 2.90 33.33 5.24
N ARG A 42 1.64 32.96 4.98
CA ARG A 42 0.89 32.00 5.81
C ARG A 42 1.53 30.59 5.81
N ALA A 43 2.10 30.15 4.69
CA ALA A 43 2.78 28.86 4.58
C ALA A 43 4.11 28.90 5.35
N MET A 44 4.84 30.02 5.26
CA MET A 44 6.06 30.26 6.03
C MET A 44 5.81 30.19 7.54
N ARG A 45 4.75 30.84 8.02
CA ARG A 45 4.37 30.83 9.44
C ARG A 45 4.10 29.41 9.96
N ARG A 46 3.32 28.61 9.22
CA ARG A 46 3.04 27.21 9.60
C ARG A 46 4.29 26.33 9.55
N ALA A 47 5.18 26.56 8.58
CA ALA A 47 6.45 25.83 8.50
C ALA A 47 7.36 26.16 9.70
N LEU A 48 7.39 27.43 10.12
CA LEU A 48 8.12 27.86 11.31
C LEU A 48 7.57 27.24 12.60
N GLU A 49 6.25 27.16 12.76
CA GLU A 49 5.60 26.45 13.89
C GLU A 49 6.01 24.96 13.95
N ARG A 50 6.33 24.35 12.80
CA ARG A 50 6.83 22.97 12.68
C ARG A 50 8.36 22.85 12.82
N GLY A 51 9.06 23.97 12.97
CA GLY A 51 10.50 24.03 13.23
C GLY A 51 11.41 24.02 12.01
N ARG A 52 10.88 24.14 10.79
CA ARG A 52 11.69 24.19 9.55
C ARG A 52 11.03 25.08 8.50
N LEU A 53 11.58 26.28 8.31
CA LEU A 53 11.01 27.31 7.43
C LEU A 53 10.98 26.88 5.95
N GLU A 54 11.97 26.12 5.51
CA GLU A 54 12.12 25.61 4.14
C GLU A 54 10.96 24.72 3.71
N ASP A 55 10.31 24.03 4.65
CA ASP A 55 9.16 23.17 4.37
C ASP A 55 7.91 23.96 3.91
N ALA A 56 7.95 25.29 3.97
CA ALA A 56 6.90 26.15 3.44
C ALA A 56 6.65 25.94 1.93
N ILE A 57 7.66 25.46 1.18
CA ILE A 57 7.51 25.13 -0.24
C ILE A 57 6.46 24.04 -0.49
N PHE A 58 6.26 23.10 0.45
CA PHE A 58 5.27 22.03 0.30
C PHE A 58 3.85 22.54 0.55
N ASP A 59 3.71 23.38 1.58
CA ASP A 59 2.43 24.01 1.90
C ASP A 59 1.98 24.95 0.78
N ALA A 60 2.90 25.64 0.10
CA ALA A 60 2.58 26.45 -1.07
C ALA A 60 1.95 25.66 -2.22
N VAL A 61 2.38 24.40 -2.41
CA VAL A 61 1.83 23.50 -3.45
C VAL A 61 0.47 22.90 -3.02
N LEU A 62 0.30 22.60 -1.73
CA LEU A 62 -0.92 21.96 -1.21
C LEU A 62 -2.07 22.93 -0.93
N ASP A 63 -1.75 24.18 -0.56
CA ASP A 63 -2.72 25.18 -0.16
C ASP A 63 -3.77 25.55 -1.23
N PRO A 64 -3.45 25.65 -2.53
CA PRO A 64 -4.45 25.91 -3.57
C PRO A 64 -5.57 24.87 -3.61
N GLU A 65 -5.26 23.60 -3.42
CA GLU A 65 -6.25 22.51 -3.38
C GLU A 65 -7.04 22.53 -2.06
N ARG A 66 -6.36 22.77 -0.93
CA ARG A 66 -7.02 22.97 0.38
C ARG A 66 -8.01 24.14 0.36
N ALA A 67 -7.68 25.22 -0.35
CA ALA A 67 -8.53 26.41 -0.44
C ALA A 67 -9.82 26.19 -1.24
N GLN A 68 -9.90 25.12 -2.04
CA GLN A 68 -11.13 24.75 -2.76
C GLN A 68 -12.17 24.10 -1.83
N ARG A 69 -11.75 23.66 -0.64
CA ARG A 69 -12.64 23.09 0.39
C ARG A 69 -13.43 24.21 1.04
N THR A 70 -14.63 24.42 0.51
CA THR A 70 -15.50 25.54 0.86
C THR A 70 -16.86 25.11 1.38
N VAL A 71 -17.19 23.81 1.23
CA VAL A 71 -18.48 23.24 1.62
C VAL A 71 -18.35 22.51 2.96
N THR A 72 -19.31 22.75 3.83
CA THR A 72 -19.41 22.14 5.16
C THR A 72 -20.23 20.84 5.14
N PRO A 73 -20.02 19.91 6.10
CA PRO A 73 -20.89 18.74 6.25
C PRO A 73 -22.39 19.08 6.37
N ALA A 74 -22.73 20.15 7.10
CA ALA A 74 -24.11 20.57 7.29
C ALA A 74 -24.76 21.06 5.98
N GLU A 75 -23.99 21.73 5.12
CA GLU A 75 -24.47 22.12 3.78
C GLU A 75 -24.69 20.91 2.88
N ILE A 76 -23.81 19.90 2.94
CA ILE A 76 -23.99 18.64 2.18
C ILE A 76 -25.29 17.96 2.59
N GLU A 77 -25.53 17.79 3.90
CA GLU A 77 -26.77 17.20 4.42
C GLU A 77 -28.00 18.03 4.01
N ALA A 78 -27.94 19.36 4.13
CA ALA A 78 -29.04 20.25 3.75
C ALA A 78 -29.37 20.19 2.24
N ARG A 79 -28.39 19.86 1.38
CA ARG A 79 -28.58 19.64 -0.07
C ARG A 79 -29.13 18.25 -0.40
N GLY A 80 -29.41 17.42 0.61
CA GLY A 80 -29.91 16.04 0.44
C GLY A 80 -28.80 14.99 0.29
N GLY A 81 -27.58 15.33 0.71
CA GLY A 81 -26.45 14.40 0.74
C GLY A 81 -26.47 13.47 1.94
N LEU A 82 -25.34 12.83 2.21
CA LEU A 82 -25.20 11.98 3.39
C LEU A 82 -25.37 12.80 4.68
N PRO A 83 -25.97 12.22 5.74
CA PRO A 83 -26.04 12.88 7.04
C PRO A 83 -24.66 13.25 7.58
N VAL A 84 -24.56 14.36 8.32
CA VAL A 84 -23.28 14.82 8.92
C VAL A 84 -22.59 13.70 9.71
N ALA A 85 -23.36 12.95 10.50
CA ALA A 85 -22.83 11.84 11.31
C ALA A 85 -22.22 10.72 10.46
N GLU A 86 -22.79 10.45 9.27
CA GLU A 86 -22.29 9.44 8.35
C GLU A 86 -21.00 9.93 7.65
N ILE A 87 -20.95 11.20 7.24
CA ILE A 87 -19.73 11.83 6.69
C ILE A 87 -18.59 11.77 7.70
N GLN A 88 -18.85 12.13 8.96
CA GLN A 88 -17.87 12.06 10.04
C GLN A 88 -17.35 10.64 10.24
N LEU A 89 -18.24 9.65 10.20
CA LEU A 89 -17.84 8.25 10.34
C LEU A 89 -17.02 7.77 9.13
N LEU A 90 -17.38 8.16 7.90
CA LEU A 90 -16.59 7.87 6.70
C LEU A 90 -15.17 8.45 6.81
N MET A 91 -15.01 9.70 7.26
CA MET A 91 -13.70 10.31 7.45
C MET A 91 -12.90 9.57 8.54
N GLN A 92 -13.54 9.26 9.66
CA GLN A 92 -12.91 8.53 10.76
C GLN A 92 -12.46 7.12 10.34
N THR A 93 -13.28 6.37 9.61
CA THR A 93 -12.91 5.03 9.12
C THR A 93 -11.79 5.09 8.09
N ALA A 94 -11.72 6.17 7.31
CA ALA A 94 -10.62 6.41 6.38
C ALA A 94 -9.31 6.78 7.10
N GLY A 95 -9.35 7.06 8.41
CA GLY A 95 -8.20 7.48 9.22
C GLY A 95 -7.96 8.98 9.26
N LEU A 96 -8.96 9.78 8.85
CA LEU A 96 -8.92 11.24 8.88
C LEU A 96 -9.70 11.78 10.09
N PRO A 97 -9.35 12.99 10.59
CA PRO A 97 -10.13 13.62 11.64
C PRO A 97 -11.56 13.92 11.13
N PRO A 98 -12.61 13.64 11.91
CA PRO A 98 -13.97 13.96 11.52
C PRO A 98 -14.17 15.49 11.54
N PRO A 99 -14.64 16.11 10.45
CA PRO A 99 -14.85 17.56 10.40
C PRO A 99 -16.03 17.98 11.27
N ALA A 100 -15.98 19.19 11.82
CA ALA A 100 -17.13 19.78 12.50
C ALA A 100 -18.26 20.07 11.50
N PRO A 101 -19.54 20.07 11.92
CA PRO A 101 -20.67 20.24 11.01
C PRO A 101 -20.62 21.51 10.15
N ASP A 102 -20.04 22.58 10.70
CA ASP A 102 -19.90 23.91 10.11
C ASP A 102 -18.49 24.22 9.60
N GLU A 103 -17.58 23.23 9.58
CA GLU A 103 -16.21 23.39 9.12
C GLU A 103 -16.11 23.18 7.60
N PRO A 104 -15.66 24.18 6.81
CA PRO A 104 -15.44 24.02 5.38
C PRO A 104 -14.34 22.99 5.13
N SER A 105 -14.74 21.81 4.67
CA SER A 105 -13.88 20.62 4.64
C SER A 105 -13.90 19.92 3.29
N PHE A 106 -14.90 20.20 2.45
CA PHE A 106 -15.10 19.51 1.18
C PHE A 106 -15.16 20.49 0.01
N THR A 107 -14.68 20.02 -1.13
CA THR A 107 -14.84 20.67 -2.44
C THR A 107 -16.25 20.44 -2.98
N GLU A 108 -16.62 21.17 -4.04
CA GLU A 108 -17.89 20.93 -4.74
C GLU A 108 -17.91 19.54 -5.42
N GLU A 109 -16.77 19.06 -5.91
CA GLU A 109 -16.67 17.72 -6.52
C GLU A 109 -16.91 16.61 -5.48
N GLU A 110 -16.32 16.72 -4.29
CA GLU A 110 -16.58 15.78 -3.18
C GLU A 110 -18.03 15.90 -2.67
N THR A 111 -18.62 17.10 -2.74
CA THR A 111 -20.03 17.31 -2.40
C THR A 111 -20.96 16.53 -3.35
N GLU A 112 -20.71 16.59 -4.65
CA GLU A 112 -21.47 15.82 -5.64
C GLU A 112 -21.35 14.30 -5.43
N LEU A 113 -20.17 13.82 -5.01
CA LEU A 113 -19.99 12.42 -4.60
C LEU A 113 -20.95 12.04 -3.46
N PHE A 114 -21.00 12.81 -2.37
CA PHE A 114 -21.88 12.49 -1.24
C PHE A 114 -23.36 12.62 -1.58
N LEU A 115 -23.73 13.54 -2.49
CA LEU A 115 -25.09 13.64 -3.02
C LEU A 115 -25.48 12.39 -3.82
N GLU A 116 -24.59 11.89 -4.66
CA GLU A 116 -24.84 10.69 -5.47
C GLU A 116 -24.91 9.43 -4.61
N VAL A 117 -24.01 9.27 -3.63
CA VAL A 117 -24.06 8.12 -2.71
C VAL A 117 -25.36 8.13 -1.90
N ALA A 118 -25.84 9.31 -1.47
CA ALA A 118 -27.13 9.43 -0.79
C ALA A 118 -28.31 8.97 -1.67
N ARG A 119 -28.28 9.29 -2.98
CA ARG A 119 -29.28 8.84 -3.96
C ARG A 119 -29.27 7.32 -4.17
N LEU A 120 -28.08 6.71 -4.13
CA LEU A 120 -27.88 5.29 -4.38
C LEU A 120 -27.95 4.42 -3.11
N ARG A 121 -28.37 4.97 -1.96
CA ARG A 121 -28.31 4.30 -0.64
C ARG A 121 -29.06 2.97 -0.53
N GLU A 122 -30.05 2.72 -1.40
CA GLU A 122 -30.76 1.44 -1.44
C GLU A 122 -29.90 0.32 -2.04
N ILE A 123 -28.99 0.67 -2.95
CA ILE A 123 -28.04 -0.25 -3.59
C ILE A 123 -26.71 -0.27 -2.82
N TRP A 124 -26.26 0.91 -2.38
CA TRP A 124 -25.02 1.12 -1.65
C TRP A 124 -25.32 1.49 -0.21
N THR A 125 -25.53 0.48 0.65
CA THR A 125 -25.91 0.73 2.04
C THR A 125 -24.77 1.43 2.82
N PRO A 126 -25.09 2.15 3.92
CA PRO A 126 -24.08 2.80 4.74
C PRO A 126 -22.97 1.84 5.22
N GLU A 127 -23.32 0.60 5.55
CA GLU A 127 -22.37 -0.42 6.01
C GLU A 127 -21.32 -0.75 4.93
N LEU A 128 -21.74 -0.86 3.66
CA LEU A 128 -20.85 -1.08 2.53
C LEU A 128 -19.93 0.13 2.31
N GLY A 129 -20.49 1.35 2.39
CA GLY A 129 -19.71 2.59 2.30
C GLY A 129 -18.62 2.68 3.37
N LEU A 130 -18.95 2.34 4.62
CA LEU A 130 -18.00 2.32 5.73
C LEU A 130 -16.93 1.24 5.57
N GLN A 131 -17.30 0.07 5.05
CA GLN A 131 -16.35 -1.00 4.77
C GLN A 131 -15.33 -0.57 3.70
N VAL A 132 -15.80 -0.03 2.58
CA VAL A 132 -14.92 0.47 1.51
C VAL A 132 -14.06 1.64 2.01
N SER A 133 -14.64 2.59 2.73
CA SER A 133 -13.90 3.72 3.32
C SER A 133 -12.74 3.24 4.21
N ARG A 134 -12.98 2.23 5.05
CA ARG A 134 -11.95 1.65 5.93
C ARG A 134 -10.79 1.02 5.14
N VAL A 135 -11.11 0.22 4.12
CA VAL A 135 -10.10 -0.46 3.29
C VAL A 135 -9.33 0.55 2.43
N ALA A 136 -10.04 1.46 1.78
CA ALA A 136 -9.46 2.51 0.95
C ALA A 136 -8.57 3.44 1.78
N GLY A 137 -9.05 3.91 2.93
CA GLY A 137 -8.28 4.79 3.83
C GLY A 137 -6.97 4.18 4.29
N ARG A 138 -6.97 2.92 4.77
CA ARG A 138 -5.73 2.21 5.16
C ARG A 138 -4.76 2.06 3.99
N SER A 139 -5.28 1.73 2.81
CA SER A 139 -4.47 1.49 1.61
C SER A 139 -3.86 2.78 1.07
N LEU A 140 -4.66 3.85 0.95
CA LEU A 140 -4.23 5.16 0.48
C LEU A 140 -3.30 5.84 1.48
N ALA A 141 -3.53 5.70 2.79
CA ALA A 141 -2.62 6.20 3.81
C ALA A 141 -1.24 5.54 3.72
N ARG A 142 -1.19 4.22 3.46
CA ARG A 142 0.07 3.50 3.23
C ARG A 142 0.79 4.01 1.97
N ILE A 143 0.05 4.19 0.87
CA ILE A 143 0.61 4.74 -0.39
C ILE A 143 1.17 6.14 -0.16
N ALA A 144 0.40 7.04 0.46
CA ALA A 144 0.80 8.41 0.74
C ALA A 144 2.05 8.44 1.65
N HIS A 145 2.08 7.62 2.70
CA HIS A 145 3.24 7.48 3.56
C HIS A 145 4.49 7.05 2.77
N THR A 146 4.39 6.00 1.96
CA THR A 146 5.50 5.53 1.12
C THR A 146 5.97 6.61 0.14
N GLN A 147 5.05 7.29 -0.55
CA GLN A 147 5.39 8.36 -1.50
C GLN A 147 6.15 9.51 -0.81
N VAL A 148 5.66 9.96 0.36
CA VAL A 148 6.32 11.01 1.14
C VAL A 148 7.69 10.54 1.62
N GLN A 149 7.81 9.32 2.16
CA GLN A 149 9.09 8.78 2.62
C GLN A 149 10.10 8.65 1.47
N LEU A 150 9.71 8.08 0.33
CA LEU A 150 10.60 7.97 -0.82
C LEU A 150 11.08 9.34 -1.31
N PHE A 151 10.19 10.32 -1.33
CA PHE A 151 10.56 11.68 -1.66
C PHE A 151 11.57 12.26 -0.66
N ARG A 152 11.28 12.18 0.65
CA ARG A 152 12.12 12.74 1.72
C ARG A 152 13.46 12.03 1.90
N LEU A 153 13.54 10.73 1.65
CA LEU A 153 14.73 9.92 1.88
C LEU A 153 15.64 9.79 0.66
N TYR A 154 15.09 9.83 -0.56
CA TYR A 154 15.86 9.58 -1.78
C TYR A 154 15.84 10.76 -2.76
N VAL A 155 14.68 11.38 -2.99
CA VAL A 155 14.56 12.45 -3.99
C VAL A 155 15.14 13.76 -3.47
N GLU A 156 14.66 14.25 -2.33
CA GLU A 156 15.07 15.52 -1.74
C GLU A 156 16.57 15.55 -1.41
N PRO A 157 17.17 14.55 -0.73
CA PRO A 157 18.60 14.56 -0.43
C PRO A 157 19.48 14.55 -1.68
N ARG A 158 19.06 13.83 -2.75
CA ARG A 158 19.79 13.81 -4.02
C ARG A 158 19.78 15.20 -4.67
N LEU A 159 18.62 15.86 -4.74
CA LEU A 159 18.50 17.22 -5.29
C LEU A 159 19.35 18.21 -4.48
N ARG A 160 19.36 18.09 -3.14
CA ARG A 160 20.22 18.93 -2.28
C ARG A 160 21.71 18.72 -2.54
N ALA A 161 22.14 17.47 -2.69
CA ALA A 161 23.53 17.15 -2.96
C ALA A 161 24.00 17.70 -4.32
N GLU A 162 23.13 17.73 -5.32
CA GLU A 162 23.42 18.28 -6.66
C GLU A 162 23.55 19.82 -6.63
N SER A 163 22.76 20.52 -5.81
CA SER A 163 22.82 21.99 -5.67
C SER A 163 23.95 22.49 -4.74
N GLY A 164 24.48 21.62 -3.88
CA GLY A 164 25.61 21.90 -2.98
C GLY A 164 25.26 22.68 -1.70
N ASP A 165 24.06 23.24 -1.60
CA ASP A 165 23.54 23.96 -0.42
C ASP A 165 22.01 23.80 -0.29
N THR A 166 21.49 23.91 0.94
CA THR A 166 20.06 23.75 1.25
C THR A 166 19.22 24.86 0.65
N LEU A 167 19.65 26.11 0.75
CA LEU A 167 18.92 27.26 0.20
C LEU A 167 18.92 27.20 -1.33
N ALA A 168 20.08 26.88 -1.92
CA ALA A 168 20.25 26.73 -3.35
C ALA A 168 19.40 25.60 -3.97
N SER A 169 18.97 24.62 -3.17
CA SER A 169 18.15 23.48 -3.62
C SER A 169 16.63 23.71 -3.59
N LEU A 170 16.17 24.78 -2.93
CA LEU A 170 14.73 25.02 -2.74
C LEU A 170 13.95 25.10 -4.07
N PRO A 171 14.43 25.78 -5.12
CA PRO A 171 13.73 25.82 -6.40
C PRO A 171 13.56 24.44 -7.02
N GLU A 172 14.61 23.61 -7.00
CA GLU A 172 14.59 22.27 -7.59
C GLU A 172 13.67 21.32 -6.80
N VAL A 173 13.72 21.36 -5.47
CA VAL A 173 12.84 20.54 -4.61
C VAL A 173 11.38 20.98 -4.76
N HIS A 174 11.11 22.28 -4.76
CA HIS A 174 9.77 22.83 -4.96
C HIS A 174 9.21 22.42 -6.32
N TRP A 175 9.97 22.64 -7.40
CA TRP A 175 9.59 22.22 -8.75
C TRP A 175 9.33 20.71 -8.84
N ALA A 176 10.19 19.88 -8.26
CA ALA A 176 10.02 18.43 -8.29
C ALA A 176 8.71 18.01 -7.59
N PHE A 177 8.41 18.58 -6.42
CA PHE A 177 7.17 18.30 -5.70
C PHE A 177 5.93 18.79 -6.46
N GLU A 178 5.96 20.02 -6.97
CA GLU A 178 4.90 20.61 -7.80
C GLU A 178 4.58 19.75 -9.04
N ARG A 179 5.60 19.14 -9.65
CA ARG A 179 5.45 18.31 -10.85
C ARG A 179 5.02 16.88 -10.56
N LEU A 180 5.47 16.30 -9.45
CA LEU A 180 5.18 14.91 -9.10
C LEU A 180 3.82 14.74 -8.44
N LEU A 181 3.42 15.66 -7.55
CA LEU A 181 2.20 15.53 -6.76
C LEU A 181 0.94 15.33 -7.65
N PRO A 182 0.70 16.13 -8.72
CA PRO A 182 -0.50 15.99 -9.54
C PRO A 182 -0.54 14.69 -10.38
N LEU A 183 0.58 13.97 -10.51
CA LEU A 183 0.63 12.71 -11.25
C LEU A 183 0.05 11.54 -10.43
N ALA A 184 0.00 11.66 -9.10
CA ALA A 184 -0.46 10.58 -8.23
C ALA A 184 -1.93 10.24 -8.48
N THR A 185 -2.81 11.24 -8.53
CA THR A 185 -4.26 11.05 -8.72
C THR A 185 -4.62 10.31 -10.01
N PRO A 186 -4.24 10.77 -11.22
CA PRO A 186 -4.59 10.06 -12.45
C PRO A 186 -3.95 8.67 -12.55
N TYR A 187 -2.75 8.48 -11.99
CA TYR A 187 -2.10 7.18 -11.93
C TYR A 187 -2.91 6.20 -11.07
N LEU A 188 -3.26 6.60 -9.84
CA LEU A 188 -4.03 5.77 -8.90
C LEU A 188 -5.43 5.44 -9.44
N MET A 189 -6.13 6.41 -10.02
CA MET A 189 -7.45 6.17 -10.61
C MET A 189 -7.38 5.22 -11.81
N SER A 190 -6.38 5.39 -12.68
CA SER A 190 -6.15 4.49 -13.83
C SER A 190 -5.86 3.07 -13.37
N LEU A 191 -5.02 2.91 -12.35
CA LEU A 191 -4.67 1.61 -11.79
C LEU A 191 -5.87 0.95 -11.09
N HIS A 192 -6.59 1.69 -10.26
CA HIS A 192 -7.82 1.23 -9.60
C HIS A 192 -8.81 0.68 -10.61
N ARG A 193 -9.05 1.40 -11.72
CA ARG A 193 -9.97 0.95 -12.77
C ARG A 193 -9.54 -0.38 -13.39
N ARG A 194 -8.26 -0.56 -13.70
CA ARG A 194 -7.72 -1.82 -14.25
C ARG A 194 -7.84 -2.97 -13.27
N LEU A 195 -7.57 -2.72 -11.99
CA LEU A 195 -7.71 -3.74 -10.94
C LEU A 195 -9.17 -4.11 -10.73
N PHE A 196 -10.08 -3.14 -10.77
CA PHE A 196 -11.52 -3.39 -10.70
C PHE A 196 -12.03 -4.23 -11.88
N GLU A 197 -11.61 -3.90 -13.10
CA GLU A 197 -11.89 -4.69 -14.31
C GLU A 197 -11.37 -6.14 -14.18
N LYS A 198 -10.16 -6.31 -13.61
CA LYS A 198 -9.56 -7.62 -13.34
C LYS A 198 -10.40 -8.43 -12.34
N GLU A 199 -10.76 -7.84 -11.19
CA GLU A 199 -11.54 -8.54 -10.15
C GLU A 199 -12.94 -8.93 -10.64
N LEU A 200 -13.62 -8.08 -11.43
CA LEU A 200 -14.88 -8.46 -12.08
C LEU A 200 -14.74 -9.69 -12.97
N THR A 201 -13.62 -9.78 -13.71
CA THR A 201 -13.32 -10.93 -14.57
C THR A 201 -13.09 -12.18 -13.72
N GLU A 202 -12.32 -12.07 -12.62
CA GLU A 202 -12.07 -13.20 -11.71
C GLU A 202 -13.35 -13.72 -11.06
N ILE A 203 -14.25 -12.83 -10.61
CA ILE A 203 -15.55 -13.23 -10.04
C ILE A 203 -16.36 -14.00 -11.08
N ALA A 204 -16.43 -13.52 -12.33
CA ALA A 204 -17.18 -14.18 -13.40
C ALA A 204 -16.63 -15.59 -13.72
N VAL A 205 -15.31 -15.78 -13.68
CA VAL A 205 -14.66 -17.10 -13.85
C VAL A 205 -15.05 -18.03 -12.70
N ARG A 206 -14.91 -17.57 -11.44
CA ARG A 206 -15.28 -18.38 -10.26
C ARG A 206 -16.76 -18.76 -10.24
N GLU A 207 -17.65 -17.86 -10.63
CA GLU A 207 -19.09 -18.15 -10.74
C GLU A 207 -19.41 -19.15 -11.86
N ALA A 208 -18.63 -19.20 -12.94
CA ALA A 208 -18.77 -20.21 -13.98
C ALA A 208 -18.32 -21.60 -13.47
N GLU A 209 -17.22 -21.65 -12.70
CA GLU A 209 -16.72 -22.86 -12.05
C GLU A 209 -17.71 -23.38 -10.99
N ALA A 210 -18.22 -22.51 -10.11
CA ALA A 210 -19.15 -22.88 -9.05
C ALA A 210 -20.52 -23.39 -9.57
N ARG A 211 -21.01 -22.87 -10.70
CA ARG A 211 -22.22 -23.43 -11.36
C ARG A 211 -22.06 -24.88 -11.80
N SER A 212 -20.83 -25.38 -11.86
CA SER A 212 -20.52 -26.77 -12.14
C SER A 212 -20.51 -27.65 -10.86
N GLY A 213 -20.62 -27.05 -9.65
CA GLY A 213 -20.65 -27.79 -8.38
C GLY A 213 -21.22 -26.98 -7.19
N GLY A 214 -22.51 -27.20 -6.87
CA GLY A 214 -23.14 -26.98 -5.55
C GLY A 214 -23.30 -25.54 -5.01
N GLU A 215 -24.30 -25.32 -4.14
CA GLU A 215 -24.55 -24.04 -3.45
C GLU A 215 -23.42 -23.71 -2.46
N ALA A 216 -22.53 -22.77 -2.82
CA ALA A 216 -21.54 -22.19 -1.91
C ALA A 216 -22.11 -21.00 -1.13
N LEU A 217 -21.66 -20.81 0.11
CA LEU A 217 -21.95 -19.60 0.89
C LEU A 217 -21.36 -18.36 0.20
N PRO A 218 -21.99 -17.16 0.30
CA PRO A 218 -21.42 -15.93 -0.25
C PRO A 218 -19.99 -15.68 0.28
N GLY A 219 -19.04 -15.55 -0.64
CA GLY A 219 -17.62 -15.33 -0.32
C GLY A 219 -16.83 -16.60 0.02
N ALA A 220 -17.47 -17.78 0.10
CA ALA A 220 -16.76 -19.05 0.23
C ALA A 220 -16.22 -19.49 -1.14
N ALA A 221 -14.93 -19.74 -1.24
CA ALA A 221 -14.27 -20.25 -2.44
C ALA A 221 -13.28 -21.35 -2.06
N GLU A 222 -13.21 -22.38 -2.89
CA GLU A 222 -12.09 -23.30 -2.85
C GLU A 222 -10.83 -22.58 -3.36
N VAL A 223 -9.77 -22.61 -2.57
CA VAL A 223 -8.56 -21.83 -2.83
C VAL A 223 -7.33 -22.60 -2.35
N ALA A 224 -6.25 -22.53 -3.13
CA ALA A 224 -4.93 -22.96 -2.72
C ALA A 224 -4.17 -21.76 -2.15
N ILE A 225 -3.72 -21.87 -0.89
CA ILE A 225 -3.00 -20.82 -0.17
C ILE A 225 -1.53 -21.19 -0.07
N LEU A 226 -0.68 -20.41 -0.73
CA LEU A 226 0.77 -20.52 -0.68
C LEU A 226 1.30 -19.47 0.29
N PHE A 227 2.05 -19.90 1.30
CA PHE A 227 2.94 -19.03 2.06
C PHE A 227 4.37 -19.26 1.60
N CYS A 228 5.16 -18.20 1.53
CA CYS A 228 6.61 -18.29 1.35
C CYS A 228 7.31 -17.23 2.20
N ASP A 229 8.48 -17.55 2.73
CA ASP A 229 9.19 -16.69 3.68
C ASP A 229 10.72 -16.90 3.61
N LEU A 230 11.50 -15.86 3.91
CA LEU A 230 12.95 -15.95 3.93
C LEU A 230 13.41 -16.79 5.13
N LYS A 231 14.09 -17.90 4.86
CA LYS A 231 14.53 -18.82 5.90
C LYS A 231 15.67 -18.21 6.72
N ASP A 232 15.52 -18.24 8.05
CA ASP A 232 16.49 -17.75 9.02
C ASP A 232 16.82 -16.25 8.83
N PHE A 233 15.86 -15.46 8.36
CA PHE A 233 16.03 -14.05 8.03
C PHE A 233 16.56 -13.19 9.18
N THR A 234 16.06 -13.38 10.41
CA THR A 234 16.56 -12.62 11.58
C THR A 234 18.06 -12.83 11.79
N ALA A 235 18.54 -14.08 11.70
CA ALA A 235 19.96 -14.40 11.86
C ALA A 235 20.80 -13.88 10.67
N TYR A 236 20.21 -13.79 9.48
CA TYR A 236 20.83 -13.15 8.33
C TYR A 236 20.98 -11.64 8.54
N ALA A 237 19.92 -10.95 8.97
CA ALA A 237 19.92 -9.51 9.23
C ALA A 237 20.90 -9.11 10.33
N GLU A 238 21.00 -9.89 11.42
CA GLU A 238 21.98 -9.66 12.48
C GLU A 238 23.43 -9.79 12.00
N ARG A 239 23.69 -10.67 11.02
CA ARG A 239 25.03 -10.95 10.53
C ARG A 239 25.48 -9.99 9.42
N GLU A 240 24.60 -9.70 8.47
CA GLU A 240 24.92 -8.93 7.27
C GLU A 240 24.52 -7.44 7.38
N GLY A 241 23.69 -7.09 8.37
CA GLY A 241 23.21 -5.73 8.62
C GLY A 241 21.90 -5.39 7.88
N GLU A 242 21.33 -4.24 8.24
CA GLU A 242 20.01 -3.81 7.79
C GLU A 242 19.92 -3.57 6.27
N GLY A 243 21.00 -3.09 5.64
CA GLY A 243 21.03 -2.85 4.19
C GLY A 243 20.86 -4.13 3.37
N ALA A 244 21.67 -5.16 3.67
CA ALA A 244 21.57 -6.47 3.02
C ALA A 244 20.23 -7.16 3.32
N ALA A 245 19.69 -6.97 4.53
CA ALA A 245 18.37 -7.49 4.90
C ALA A 245 17.25 -6.86 4.04
N LEU A 246 17.31 -5.54 3.82
CA LEU A 246 16.37 -4.84 2.95
C LEU A 246 16.47 -5.30 1.50
N GLU A 247 17.69 -5.43 0.96
CA GLU A 247 17.93 -5.95 -0.39
C GLU A 247 17.34 -7.36 -0.57
N ALA A 248 17.46 -8.23 0.45
CA ALA A 248 16.88 -9.57 0.40
C ALA A 248 15.35 -9.56 0.38
N ILE A 249 14.70 -8.66 1.13
CA ILE A 249 13.24 -8.48 1.11
C ILE A 249 12.80 -7.96 -0.27
N GLU A 250 13.49 -6.95 -0.81
CA GLU A 250 13.18 -6.37 -2.12
C GLU A 250 13.35 -7.40 -3.26
N ALA A 251 14.41 -8.22 -3.20
CA ALA A 251 14.63 -9.30 -4.15
C ALA A 251 13.49 -10.33 -4.11
N LEU A 252 13.06 -10.74 -2.91
CA LEU A 252 11.92 -11.64 -2.77
C LEU A 252 10.63 -11.01 -3.32
N ALA A 253 10.39 -9.73 -3.03
CA ALA A 253 9.24 -8.99 -3.54
C ALA A 253 9.17 -8.99 -5.08
N SER A 254 10.31 -8.78 -5.75
CA SER A 254 10.42 -8.84 -7.21
C SER A 254 10.12 -10.23 -7.73
N ILE A 255 10.76 -11.26 -7.17
CA ILE A 255 10.58 -12.65 -7.60
C ILE A 255 9.11 -13.07 -7.44
N VAL A 256 8.50 -12.81 -6.28
CA VAL A 256 7.10 -13.18 -6.02
C VAL A 256 6.15 -12.47 -6.98
N THR A 257 6.40 -11.19 -7.27
CA THR A 257 5.59 -10.41 -8.23
C THR A 257 5.72 -10.95 -9.65
N GLU A 258 6.92 -11.34 -10.07
CA GLU A 258 7.20 -11.88 -11.40
C GLU A 258 6.66 -13.30 -11.61
N GLU A 259 6.63 -14.13 -10.57
CA GLU A 259 6.24 -15.54 -10.66
C GLU A 259 4.75 -15.79 -10.34
N CYS A 260 4.09 -14.92 -9.57
CA CYS A 260 2.65 -15.02 -9.29
C CYS A 260 1.80 -14.75 -10.53
N ARG A 261 2.26 -13.83 -11.41
CA ARG A 261 1.61 -13.42 -12.68
C ARG A 261 0.07 -13.35 -12.60
N ASN A 262 -0.61 -13.85 -13.64
CA ASN A 262 -2.07 -13.87 -13.73
C ASN A 262 -2.67 -15.17 -13.18
N ASP A 263 -1.83 -16.09 -12.69
CA ASP A 263 -2.24 -17.43 -12.29
C ASP A 263 -2.66 -17.45 -10.81
N GLY A 264 -2.28 -16.42 -10.05
CA GLY A 264 -2.70 -16.21 -8.67
C GLY A 264 -2.75 -14.74 -8.24
N ARG A 265 -2.97 -14.54 -6.94
CA ARG A 265 -3.06 -13.23 -6.30
C ARG A 265 -2.13 -13.18 -5.09
N ILE A 266 -1.29 -12.14 -5.03
CA ILE A 266 -0.58 -11.77 -3.80
C ILE A 266 -1.60 -11.14 -2.85
N VAL A 267 -1.93 -11.86 -1.78
CA VAL A 267 -2.92 -11.41 -0.79
C VAL A 267 -2.31 -10.34 0.11
N LYS A 268 -1.13 -10.61 0.67
CA LYS A 268 -0.38 -9.67 1.52
C LYS A 268 1.08 -10.09 1.71
N GLY A 269 1.92 -9.11 2.03
CA GLY A 269 3.24 -9.33 2.60
C GLY A 269 3.18 -9.49 4.13
N LEU A 270 4.13 -10.21 4.70
CA LEU A 270 4.20 -10.65 6.10
C LEU A 270 5.56 -10.29 6.73
N GLY A 271 6.13 -9.14 6.36
CA GLY A 271 7.50 -8.80 6.72
C GLY A 271 8.47 -9.33 5.68
N ASP A 272 9.08 -10.47 5.96
CA ASP A 272 10.04 -11.20 5.11
C ASP A 272 9.41 -12.28 4.23
N GLY A 273 8.08 -12.46 4.32
CA GLY A 273 7.33 -13.44 3.53
C GLY A 273 6.08 -12.89 2.87
N TYR A 274 5.37 -13.76 2.16
CA TYR A 274 4.16 -13.46 1.41
C TYR A 274 3.11 -14.56 1.60
N MET A 275 1.84 -14.13 1.54
CA MET A 275 0.68 -14.99 1.37
C MET A 275 0.12 -14.78 -0.04
N LEU A 276 -0.02 -15.86 -0.79
CA LEU A 276 -0.59 -15.89 -2.13
C LEU A 276 -1.80 -16.84 -2.15
N SER A 277 -2.73 -16.57 -3.06
CA SER A 277 -3.92 -17.39 -3.27
C SER A 277 -4.10 -17.73 -4.75
N PHE A 278 -4.52 -18.96 -5.03
CA PHE A 278 -4.75 -19.48 -6.38
C PHE A 278 -6.09 -20.23 -6.41
N SER A 279 -6.82 -20.16 -7.51
CA SER A 279 -8.01 -21.00 -7.73
C SER A 279 -7.64 -22.43 -8.11
N ASP A 280 -6.46 -22.62 -8.72
CA ASP A 280 -5.94 -23.92 -9.14
C ASP A 280 -4.66 -24.26 -8.34
N PRO A 281 -4.62 -25.40 -7.60
CA PRO A 281 -3.43 -25.83 -6.89
C PRO A 281 -2.21 -26.07 -7.79
N HIS A 282 -2.38 -26.44 -9.06
CA HIS A 282 -1.29 -26.62 -10.01
C HIS A 282 -0.46 -25.34 -10.13
N HIS A 283 -1.13 -24.21 -10.38
CA HIS A 283 -0.47 -22.91 -10.49
C HIS A 283 0.21 -22.50 -9.17
N ALA A 284 -0.37 -22.85 -8.03
CA ALA A 284 0.24 -22.57 -6.74
C ALA A 284 1.55 -23.35 -6.51
N VAL A 285 1.58 -24.64 -6.86
CA VAL A 285 2.77 -25.49 -6.78
C VAL A 285 3.85 -24.97 -7.72
N ASP A 286 3.47 -24.69 -8.96
CA ASP A 286 4.35 -24.22 -10.03
C ASP A 286 4.99 -22.87 -9.70
N THR A 287 4.19 -21.89 -9.23
CA THR A 287 4.72 -20.61 -8.73
C THR A 287 5.64 -20.81 -7.52
N GLY A 288 5.24 -21.63 -6.54
CA GLY A 288 6.06 -21.90 -5.36
C GLY A 288 7.43 -22.52 -5.71
N TRP A 289 7.45 -23.46 -6.65
CA TRP A 289 8.67 -24.05 -7.18
C TRP A 289 9.57 -23.02 -7.85
N ARG A 290 9.02 -22.20 -8.77
CA ARG A 290 9.81 -21.16 -9.46
C ARG A 290 10.37 -20.10 -8.53
N VAL A 291 9.60 -19.68 -7.51
CA VAL A 291 10.08 -18.74 -6.49
C VAL A 291 11.28 -19.33 -5.75
N ILE A 292 11.23 -20.61 -5.35
CA ILE A 292 12.36 -21.29 -4.72
C ILE A 292 13.58 -21.32 -5.64
N GLU A 293 13.42 -21.74 -6.90
CA GLU A 293 14.53 -21.85 -7.85
C GLU A 293 15.19 -20.49 -8.11
N ARG A 294 14.41 -19.44 -8.37
CA ARG A 294 14.96 -18.09 -8.57
C ARG A 294 15.63 -17.54 -7.32
N ARG A 295 15.12 -17.88 -6.14
CA ARG A 295 15.76 -17.47 -4.88
C ARG A 295 17.10 -18.17 -4.68
N ARG A 296 17.22 -19.46 -5.04
CA ARG A 296 18.50 -20.22 -4.97
C ARG A 296 19.58 -19.58 -5.84
N GLU A 297 19.19 -18.98 -6.96
CA GLU A 297 20.09 -18.28 -7.90
C GLU A 297 20.48 -16.87 -7.43
N SER A 298 19.80 -16.33 -6.41
CA SER A 298 19.99 -14.97 -5.89
C SER A 298 20.81 -14.96 -4.59
N ASP A 299 21.53 -13.87 -4.32
CA ASP A 299 22.28 -13.71 -3.06
C ASP A 299 21.37 -13.58 -1.84
N GLY A 300 21.80 -14.05 -0.66
CA GLY A 300 21.09 -13.89 0.62
C GLY A 300 20.45 -15.17 1.19
N PRO A 301 19.49 -15.05 2.14
CA PRO A 301 18.87 -16.21 2.80
C PRO A 301 18.07 -17.04 1.79
N GLY A 302 17.98 -18.35 2.01
CA GLY A 302 17.10 -19.19 1.20
C GLY A 302 15.63 -18.87 1.50
N ILE A 303 14.72 -19.55 0.83
CA ILE A 303 13.28 -19.40 1.07
C ILE A 303 12.69 -20.72 1.53
N HIS A 304 11.63 -20.70 2.30
CA HIS A 304 10.81 -21.89 2.50
C HIS A 304 9.35 -21.57 2.20
N ALA A 305 8.60 -22.58 1.78
CA ALA A 305 7.23 -22.40 1.35
C ALA A 305 6.31 -23.50 1.87
N SER A 306 5.03 -23.17 1.94
CA SER A 306 3.98 -24.11 2.31
C SER A 306 2.70 -23.91 1.53
N LEU A 307 2.02 -25.00 1.20
CA LEU A 307 0.82 -24.99 0.39
C LEU A 307 -0.28 -25.87 0.96
N HIS A 308 -1.50 -25.33 1.05
CA HIS A 308 -2.69 -26.11 1.38
C HIS A 308 -3.89 -25.59 0.60
N GLN A 309 -4.79 -26.49 0.22
CA GLN A 309 -6.03 -26.18 -0.48
C GLN A 309 -7.24 -26.52 0.39
N GLY A 310 -8.24 -25.65 0.32
CA GLY A 310 -9.53 -25.87 0.96
C GLY A 310 -10.45 -24.66 0.81
N VAL A 311 -11.59 -24.71 1.49
CA VAL A 311 -12.57 -23.62 1.45
C VAL A 311 -12.13 -22.47 2.36
N ALA A 312 -12.03 -21.26 1.81
CA ALA A 312 -11.81 -20.01 2.53
C ALA A 312 -12.97 -19.04 2.33
N ILE A 313 -13.14 -18.11 3.26
CA ILE A 313 -14.03 -16.96 3.12
C ILE A 313 -13.20 -15.74 2.73
N ALA A 314 -13.48 -15.15 1.57
CA ALA A 314 -12.89 -13.90 1.14
C ALA A 314 -13.55 -12.71 1.86
N HIS A 315 -12.77 -11.86 2.52
CA HIS A 315 -13.27 -10.69 3.24
C HIS A 315 -12.20 -9.58 3.29
N ASP A 316 -12.59 -8.33 2.98
CA ASP A 316 -11.71 -7.15 2.95
C ASP A 316 -10.40 -7.35 2.13
N GLY A 317 -10.48 -8.16 1.07
CA GLY A 317 -9.34 -8.48 0.21
C GLY A 317 -8.35 -9.50 0.81
N ASP A 318 -8.70 -10.12 1.93
CA ASP A 318 -7.97 -11.19 2.61
C ASP A 318 -8.79 -12.51 2.59
N TYR A 319 -8.20 -13.60 3.07
CA TYR A 319 -8.86 -14.90 3.22
C TYR A 319 -8.87 -15.34 4.69
N PHE A 320 -10.00 -15.91 5.11
CA PHE A 320 -10.19 -16.44 6.46
C PHE A 320 -10.65 -17.89 6.42
N GLY A 321 -10.22 -18.66 7.42
CA GLY A 321 -10.67 -20.04 7.61
C GLY A 321 -9.54 -20.98 8.01
N THR A 322 -9.91 -22.25 8.19
CA THR A 322 -8.96 -23.31 8.55
C THR A 322 -7.86 -23.48 7.50
N VAL A 323 -8.18 -23.28 6.22
CA VAL A 323 -7.20 -23.42 5.12
C VAL A 323 -5.98 -22.50 5.29
N VAL A 324 -6.20 -21.23 5.62
CA VAL A 324 -5.11 -20.25 5.85
C VAL A 324 -4.28 -20.64 7.08
N ASN A 325 -4.95 -21.08 8.15
CA ASN A 325 -4.28 -21.49 9.39
C ASN A 325 -3.43 -22.77 9.22
N VAL A 326 -3.87 -23.70 8.39
CA VAL A 326 -3.12 -24.92 8.05
C VAL A 326 -1.90 -24.56 7.22
N ALA A 327 -2.10 -23.82 6.11
CA ALA A 327 -1.00 -23.39 5.25
C ALA A 327 0.07 -22.64 6.04
N ALA A 328 -0.31 -21.65 6.86
CA ALA A 328 0.63 -20.87 7.66
C ALA A 328 1.42 -21.73 8.67
N ARG A 329 0.82 -22.79 9.23
CA ARG A 329 1.47 -23.61 10.26
C ARG A 329 2.42 -24.65 9.70
N ILE A 330 2.10 -25.25 8.55
CA ILE A 330 2.99 -26.25 7.95
C ILE A 330 4.26 -25.60 7.38
N LEU A 331 4.28 -24.27 7.17
CA LEU A 331 5.48 -23.51 6.82
C LEU A 331 6.66 -23.78 7.77
N GLY A 332 6.39 -23.92 9.07
CA GLY A 332 7.41 -24.20 10.08
C GLY A 332 8.09 -25.57 9.91
N ALA A 333 7.48 -26.51 9.19
CA ALA A 333 8.06 -27.81 8.87
C ALA A 333 9.01 -27.74 7.66
N ALA A 334 8.88 -26.73 6.80
CA ALA A 334 9.70 -26.56 5.62
C ALA A 334 11.11 -26.07 6.00
N ARG A 335 12.14 -26.77 5.49
CA ARG A 335 13.53 -26.34 5.62
C ARG A 335 13.89 -25.36 4.51
N ARG A 336 15.16 -24.89 4.53
CA ARG A 336 15.70 -24.01 3.51
C ARG A 336 15.49 -24.62 2.12
N ASP A 337 14.89 -23.84 1.25
CA ASP A 337 14.57 -24.12 -0.15
C ASP A 337 13.66 -25.34 -0.34
N GLU A 338 12.74 -25.57 0.59
CA GLU A 338 11.72 -26.62 0.50
C GLU A 338 10.31 -26.02 0.41
N LEU A 339 9.45 -26.69 -0.37
CA LEU A 339 8.01 -26.47 -0.38
C LEU A 339 7.32 -27.66 0.26
N MET A 340 6.57 -27.39 1.33
CA MET A 340 5.77 -28.39 2.05
C MET A 340 4.28 -28.25 1.74
N ALA A 341 3.64 -29.31 1.30
CA ALA A 341 2.22 -29.32 1.02
C ALA A 341 1.48 -30.38 1.85
N THR A 342 0.17 -30.21 2.01
CA THR A 342 -0.70 -31.25 2.57
C THR A 342 -1.02 -32.31 1.53
N GLU A 343 -1.41 -33.51 1.96
CA GLU A 343 -1.87 -34.60 1.09
C GLU A 343 -2.82 -34.15 -0.03
N VAL A 344 -3.85 -33.37 0.29
CA VAL A 344 -4.87 -32.93 -0.69
C VAL A 344 -4.27 -32.19 -1.89
N VAL A 345 -3.18 -31.44 -1.68
CA VAL A 345 -2.48 -30.71 -2.75
C VAL A 345 -1.62 -31.66 -3.57
N ALA A 346 -0.91 -32.58 -2.91
CA ALA A 346 -0.07 -33.57 -3.58
C ALA A 346 -0.91 -34.52 -4.47
N GLU A 347 -2.10 -34.91 -4.01
CA GLU A 347 -3.05 -35.70 -4.79
C GLU A 347 -3.67 -34.91 -5.95
N ALA A 348 -3.96 -33.62 -5.75
CA ALA A 348 -4.50 -32.75 -6.79
C ALA A 348 -3.49 -32.35 -7.87
N THR A 349 -2.18 -32.55 -7.63
CA THR A 349 -1.09 -32.14 -8.52
C THR A 349 -0.14 -33.30 -8.87
N PRO A 350 -0.66 -34.40 -9.46
CA PRO A 350 0.10 -35.62 -9.76
C PRO A 350 1.18 -35.42 -10.83
N GLU A 351 1.21 -34.30 -11.54
CA GLU A 351 2.26 -33.88 -12.46
C GLU A 351 3.54 -33.39 -11.75
N PHE A 352 3.52 -33.29 -10.42
CA PHE A 352 4.70 -33.01 -9.60
C PHE A 352 5.15 -34.23 -8.80
N ASP A 353 6.45 -34.32 -8.53
CA ASP A 353 7.02 -35.34 -7.68
C ASP A 353 6.98 -34.91 -6.21
N TRP A 354 6.19 -35.66 -5.44
CA TRP A 354 5.99 -35.45 -4.01
C TRP A 354 6.60 -36.58 -3.18
N GLN A 355 7.32 -36.22 -2.13
CA GLN A 355 7.88 -37.15 -1.16
C GLN A 355 7.15 -37.01 0.19
N HIS A 356 6.55 -38.09 0.69
CA HIS A 356 5.93 -38.09 2.02
C HIS A 356 6.96 -37.75 3.10
N ALA A 357 6.64 -36.77 3.94
CA ALA A 357 7.50 -36.17 4.95
C ALA A 357 6.97 -36.37 6.39
N GLY A 358 5.92 -37.16 6.56
CA GLY A 358 5.32 -37.49 7.86
C GLY A 358 4.14 -36.59 8.24
N GLY A 359 3.48 -36.95 9.35
CA GLY A 359 2.31 -36.23 9.85
C GLY A 359 2.67 -35.12 10.84
N SER A 360 1.92 -34.01 10.80
CA SER A 360 2.05 -32.89 11.73
C SER A 360 0.73 -32.63 12.47
N TYR A 361 0.82 -32.40 13.77
CA TYR A 361 -0.32 -31.98 14.58
C TYR A 361 -0.49 -30.47 14.51
N ILE A 362 -1.63 -30.02 13.99
CA ILE A 362 -1.93 -28.60 13.83
C ILE A 362 -3.01 -28.22 14.84
N ARG A 363 -2.68 -27.32 15.78
CA ARG A 363 -3.62 -26.89 16.84
C ARG A 363 -4.95 -26.39 16.27
N GLY A 364 -6.05 -27.06 16.53
CA GLY A 364 -7.38 -26.67 16.02
C GLY A 364 -7.78 -27.35 14.72
N VAL A 365 -6.94 -28.26 14.20
CA VAL A 365 -7.35 -29.32 13.30
C VAL A 365 -7.47 -30.60 14.13
N PRO A 366 -8.58 -31.35 14.01
CA PRO A 366 -8.82 -32.52 14.85
C PRO A 366 -7.88 -33.70 14.54
N GLU A 367 -7.37 -33.78 13.31
CA GLU A 367 -6.56 -34.90 12.82
C GLU A 367 -5.12 -34.45 12.51
N THR A 368 -4.18 -35.39 12.57
CA THR A 368 -2.82 -35.20 12.04
C THR A 368 -2.89 -35.06 10.54
N ILE A 369 -2.23 -34.05 10.00
CA ILE A 369 -2.16 -33.81 8.56
C ILE A 369 -0.85 -34.38 8.03
N ASP A 370 -0.94 -35.27 7.05
CA ASP A 370 0.22 -35.78 6.34
C ASP A 370 0.81 -34.71 5.41
N LEU A 371 2.12 -34.57 5.49
CA LEU A 371 2.89 -33.57 4.78
C LEU A 371 3.72 -34.22 3.68
N TYR A 372 3.84 -33.49 2.57
CA TYR A 372 4.55 -33.89 1.37
C TYR A 372 5.52 -32.79 0.99
N LYS A 373 6.77 -33.17 0.74
CA LYS A 373 7.80 -32.27 0.24
C LYS A 373 7.84 -32.35 -1.27
N LEU A 374 7.81 -31.20 -1.94
CA LEU A 374 8.01 -31.11 -3.37
C LEU A 374 9.47 -31.45 -3.74
N VAL A 375 9.66 -32.37 -4.68
CA VAL A 375 10.97 -32.75 -5.23
C VAL A 375 11.24 -32.00 -6.53
N GLY A 376 10.20 -31.77 -7.33
CA GLY A 376 10.26 -31.05 -8.60
C GLY A 376 9.09 -31.43 -9.51
N PRO A 377 9.01 -30.88 -10.73
CA PRO A 377 8.05 -31.33 -11.74
C PRO A 377 8.38 -32.75 -12.22
N ARG A 378 7.36 -33.58 -12.49
CA ARG A 378 7.56 -34.87 -13.18
C ARG A 378 7.90 -34.58 -14.65
N GLY A 379 9.07 -35.05 -15.07
CA GLY A 379 9.58 -34.91 -16.43
C GLY A 379 8.82 -35.72 -17.48
#